data_AF-L7UH03-F1
#
_entry.id   AF-L7UH03-F1
#
_cell.length_a   1.000
_cell.length_b   1.000
_cell.length_c   1.000
_cell.angle_alpha   90.00
_cell.angle_beta   90.00
_cell.angle_gamma   90.00
#
_symmetry.space_group_name_H-M   'P 1'
#
loop_
_entity.id
_entity.type
_entity.pdbx_description
1 polymer ?
#
loop_
_entity_poly.entity_id
_entity_poly.type
_entity_poly.pdbx_seq_one_letter_code
_entity_poly.pdbx_strand_id
1 'polypeptide(L)'
;MIGIPLGWAYSNFGEWALHKYVLHDLGRHHGSFWGFHWHEHHQASRKHDMVDDEYLRSLWTWSSQTKELLALAALALAHAPLFPVAPYFVGTVWACAANYFRVHRRAHLDPKWAREHLPWHYDHHMGVDQNANWCVTHPFFDNLMGTRREYVGVQPAAGERPVAASPAHP
;
A
#
# COMPACT_ATOMS: atom_id res chain seq x y z
N MET A 1 -13.72 -6.61 -24.76
CA MET A 1 -14.10 -6.13 -23.41
C MET A 1 -13.42 -6.90 -22.27
N ILE A 2 -12.88 -8.12 -22.49
CA ILE A 2 -12.15 -8.90 -21.47
C ILE A 2 -10.92 -8.18 -20.87
N GLY A 3 -10.37 -7.18 -21.56
CA GLY A 3 -9.28 -6.36 -21.05
C GLY A 3 -9.59 -5.64 -19.73
N ILE A 4 -10.85 -5.32 -19.44
CA ILE A 4 -11.24 -4.65 -18.18
C ILE A 4 -11.04 -5.57 -16.97
N PRO A 5 -11.70 -6.74 -16.87
CA PRO A 5 -11.48 -7.63 -15.73
C PRO A 5 -10.03 -8.11 -15.62
N LEU A 6 -9.34 -8.34 -16.76
CA LEU A 6 -7.92 -8.70 -16.76
C LEU A 6 -7.04 -7.56 -16.23
N GLY A 7 -7.29 -6.32 -16.64
CA GLY A 7 -6.56 -5.15 -16.17
C GLY A 7 -6.75 -4.92 -14.68
N TRP A 8 -7.98 -5.07 -14.19
CA TRP A 8 -8.28 -4.95 -12.76
C TRP A 8 -7.57 -6.02 -11.92
N ALA A 9 -7.66 -7.29 -12.32
CA ALA A 9 -6.99 -8.39 -11.62
C ALA A 9 -5.47 -8.23 -11.68
N TYR A 10 -4.92 -7.88 -12.85
CA TYR A 10 -3.51 -7.60 -13.03
C TYR A 10 -3.02 -6.46 -12.14
N SER A 11 -3.77 -5.35 -12.05
CA SER A 11 -3.39 -4.21 -11.22
C SER A 11 -3.35 -4.58 -9.74
N ASN A 12 -4.32 -5.36 -9.24
CA ASN A 12 -4.30 -5.77 -7.83
C ASN A 12 -3.24 -6.81 -7.51
N PHE A 13 -2.93 -7.70 -8.45
CA PHE A 13 -1.73 -8.53 -8.35
C PHE A 13 -0.47 -7.68 -8.28
N GLY A 14 -0.39 -6.65 -9.13
CA GLY A 14 0.69 -5.67 -9.12
C GLY A 14 0.82 -4.96 -7.77
N GLU A 15 -0.28 -4.53 -7.16
CA GLU A 15 -0.27 -3.99 -5.80
C GLU A 15 0.33 -5.00 -4.82
N TRP A 16 -0.19 -6.23 -4.79
CA TRP A 16 0.31 -7.27 -3.88
C TRP A 16 1.81 -7.55 -4.06
N ALA A 17 2.23 -7.76 -5.30
CA ALA A 17 3.60 -8.16 -5.62
C ALA A 17 4.61 -7.03 -5.39
N LEU A 18 4.30 -5.82 -5.89
CA LEU A 18 5.19 -4.67 -5.74
C LEU A 18 5.25 -4.22 -4.28
N HIS A 19 4.13 -4.21 -3.58
CA HIS A 19 4.12 -3.79 -2.18
C HIS A 19 4.95 -4.74 -1.31
N LYS A 20 4.80 -6.05 -1.51
CA LYS A 20 5.58 -7.06 -0.79
C LYS A 20 7.07 -7.03 -1.17
N TYR A 21 7.38 -7.27 -2.44
CA TYR A 21 8.76 -7.57 -2.86
C TYR A 21 9.59 -6.32 -3.19
N VAL A 22 8.95 -5.19 -3.50
CA VAL A 22 9.66 -3.95 -3.82
C VAL A 22 9.58 -2.98 -2.65
N LEU A 23 8.37 -2.65 -2.19
CA LEU A 23 8.21 -1.61 -1.19
C LEU A 23 8.58 -2.08 0.22
N HIS A 24 8.30 -3.33 0.60
CA HIS A 24 8.74 -3.88 1.90
C HIS A 24 10.10 -4.54 1.84
N ASP A 25 10.30 -5.56 1.01
CA ASP A 25 11.57 -6.30 0.99
C ASP A 25 12.74 -5.36 0.63
N LEU A 26 12.68 -4.65 -0.51
CA LEU A 26 13.73 -3.69 -0.88
C LEU A 26 13.67 -2.39 -0.07
N GLY A 27 12.50 -1.98 0.42
CA GLY A 27 12.35 -0.73 1.19
C GLY A 27 12.87 -0.82 2.62
N ARG A 28 12.99 -2.02 3.19
CA ARG A 28 13.64 -2.18 4.51
C ARG A 28 15.13 -1.89 4.49
N HIS A 29 15.78 -2.04 3.34
CA HIS A 29 17.20 -1.73 3.21
C HIS A 29 17.45 -0.21 3.19
N HIS A 30 18.18 0.28 4.19
CA HIS A 30 18.62 1.67 4.25
C HIS A 30 19.44 2.03 3.00
N GLY A 31 19.10 3.14 2.34
CA GLY A 31 19.74 3.61 1.11
C GLY A 31 19.09 3.11 -0.20
N SER A 32 18.12 2.18 -0.12
CA SER A 32 17.29 1.81 -1.27
C SER A 32 16.42 2.98 -1.72
N PHE A 33 16.22 3.14 -3.04
CA PHE A 33 15.25 4.11 -3.56
C PHE A 33 13.86 3.88 -2.96
N TRP A 34 13.49 2.62 -2.68
CA TRP A 34 12.20 2.22 -2.10
C TRP A 34 12.14 2.42 -0.58
N GLY A 35 13.23 2.86 0.04
CA GLY A 35 13.35 3.03 1.49
C GLY A 35 12.34 4.01 2.09
N PHE A 36 11.82 4.94 1.28
CA PHE A 36 10.79 5.89 1.68
C PHE A 36 9.52 5.18 2.18
N HIS A 37 9.18 4.05 1.57
CA HIS A 37 7.94 3.38 1.91
C HIS A 37 7.99 2.80 3.35
N TRP A 38 9.11 2.18 3.74
CA TRP A 38 9.24 1.62 5.08
C TRP A 38 9.65 2.66 6.14
N HIS A 39 10.70 3.44 5.86
CA HIS A 39 11.34 4.32 6.85
C HIS A 39 10.72 5.71 6.96
N GLU A 40 9.95 6.15 5.97
CA GLU A 40 9.22 7.42 6.03
C GLU A 40 7.72 7.12 6.24
N HIS A 41 7.09 6.51 5.25
CA HIS A 41 5.64 6.33 5.18
C HIS A 41 5.07 5.37 6.25
N HIS A 42 5.58 4.13 6.34
CA HIS A 42 5.14 3.17 7.35
C HIS A 42 5.44 3.63 8.77
N GLN A 43 6.65 4.16 8.98
CA GLN A 43 7.08 4.65 10.29
C GLN A 43 6.21 5.83 10.76
N ALA A 44 5.97 6.82 9.89
CA ALA A 44 5.10 7.96 10.20
C ALA A 44 3.67 7.51 10.47
N SER A 45 3.09 6.71 9.58
CA SER A 45 1.73 6.19 9.72
C SER A 45 1.56 5.43 11.04
N ARG A 46 2.51 4.56 11.41
CA ARG A 46 2.40 3.78 12.66
C ARG A 46 2.56 4.65 13.91
N LYS A 47 3.37 5.72 13.83
CA LYS A 47 3.59 6.65 14.95
C LYS A 47 2.43 7.61 15.14
N HIS A 48 1.70 7.94 14.07
CA HIS A 48 0.66 8.96 14.05
C HIS A 48 -0.72 8.38 13.69
N ASP A 49 -1.03 7.16 14.15
CA ASP A 49 -2.35 6.53 14.03
C ASP A 49 -2.92 6.53 12.60
N MET A 50 -2.13 5.99 11.66
CA MET A 50 -2.36 5.93 10.20
C MET A 50 -2.10 7.24 9.45
N VAL A 51 -1.89 8.37 10.13
CA VAL A 51 -1.67 9.67 9.46
C VAL A 51 -0.27 9.75 8.84
N ASP A 52 -0.20 10.19 7.59
CA ASP A 52 1.05 10.55 6.92
C ASP A 52 0.94 11.93 6.26
N ASP A 53 1.52 12.93 6.91
CA ASP A 53 1.53 14.33 6.47
C ASP A 53 2.41 14.56 5.22
N GLU A 54 3.25 13.61 4.80
CA GLU A 54 3.99 13.72 3.54
C GLU A 54 3.03 13.85 2.34
N TYR A 55 1.78 13.38 2.46
CA TYR A 55 0.73 13.57 1.46
C TYR A 55 0.18 15.02 1.36
N LEU A 56 0.51 15.90 2.31
CA LEU A 56 0.17 17.32 2.28
C LEU A 56 1.27 18.17 1.65
N ARG A 57 2.45 17.60 1.41
CA ARG A 57 3.60 18.34 0.87
C ARG A 57 3.41 18.65 -0.61
N SER A 58 4.19 19.62 -1.07
CA SER A 58 4.20 20.03 -2.47
C SER A 58 4.74 18.93 -3.37
N LEU A 59 4.14 18.75 -4.56
CA LEU A 59 4.61 17.82 -5.59
C LEU A 59 6.00 18.17 -6.16
N TRP A 60 6.53 19.35 -5.83
CA TRP A 60 7.88 19.79 -6.20
C TRP A 60 8.94 19.45 -5.15
N THR A 61 8.53 18.89 -4.00
CA THR A 61 9.46 18.44 -2.95
C THR A 61 9.75 16.97 -3.11
N TRP A 62 10.99 16.54 -2.85
CA TRP A 62 11.37 15.13 -2.92
C TRP A 62 10.85 14.36 -1.69
N SER A 63 9.54 14.08 -1.68
CA SER A 63 8.78 13.42 -0.62
C SER A 63 8.37 11.99 -0.97
N SER A 64 7.91 11.23 0.01
CA SER A 64 7.28 9.92 -0.20
C SER A 64 6.15 9.97 -1.24
N GLN A 65 5.29 10.99 -1.20
CA GLN A 65 4.23 11.21 -2.18
C GLN A 65 4.76 11.38 -3.61
N THR A 66 5.81 12.19 -3.81
CA THR A 66 6.37 12.39 -5.16
C THR A 66 7.04 11.14 -5.71
N LYS A 67 7.75 10.37 -4.87
CA LYS A 67 8.35 9.10 -5.27
C LYS A 67 7.29 8.08 -5.68
N GLU A 68 6.17 7.99 -4.95
CA GLU A 68 5.01 7.18 -5.30
C GLU A 68 4.42 7.60 -6.67
N LEU A 69 4.18 8.90 -6.87
CA LEU A 69 3.66 9.42 -8.15
C LEU A 69 4.61 9.13 -9.32
N LEU A 70 5.92 9.28 -9.12
CA LEU A 70 6.91 8.95 -10.14
C LEU A 70 6.91 7.46 -10.48
N ALA A 71 6.82 6.59 -9.47
CA ALA A 71 6.73 5.15 -9.68
C ALA A 71 5.45 4.76 -10.45
N LEU A 72 4.30 5.34 -10.08
CA LEU A 72 3.04 5.12 -10.78
C LEU A 72 3.05 5.66 -12.21
N ALA A 73 3.65 6.83 -12.44
CA ALA A 73 3.83 7.39 -13.78
C ALA A 73 4.73 6.50 -14.64
N ALA A 74 5.83 5.99 -14.09
CA ALA A 74 6.72 5.05 -14.77
C ALA A 74 5.97 3.75 -15.14
N LEU A 75 5.17 3.19 -14.21
CA LEU A 75 4.33 2.04 -14.48
C LEU A 75 3.31 2.33 -15.60
N ALA A 76 2.63 3.47 -15.56
CA ALA A 76 1.67 3.85 -16.59
C ALA A 76 2.34 3.93 -17.99
N LEU A 77 3.50 4.59 -18.06
CA LEU A 77 4.29 4.72 -19.29
C LEU A 77 4.80 3.36 -19.81
N ALA A 78 5.22 2.45 -18.92
CA ALA A 78 5.66 1.12 -19.30
C ALA A 78 4.56 0.29 -19.99
N HIS A 79 3.28 0.57 -19.70
CA HIS A 79 2.14 -0.10 -20.35
C HIS A 79 1.66 0.59 -21.63
N ALA A 80 2.10 1.83 -21.91
CA ALA A 80 1.66 2.60 -23.07
C ALA A 80 1.87 1.89 -24.43
N PRO A 81 2.99 1.16 -24.67
CA PRO A 81 3.18 0.44 -25.93
C PRO A 81 2.10 -0.61 -26.24
N LEU A 82 1.38 -1.12 -25.23
CA LEU A 82 0.30 -2.09 -25.42
C LEU A 82 -1.03 -1.44 -25.82
N PHE A 83 -1.15 -0.11 -25.73
CA PHE A 83 -2.42 0.59 -25.94
C PHE A 83 -3.04 0.35 -27.34
N PRO A 84 -2.28 0.33 -28.45
CA PRO A 84 -2.86 0.09 -29.78
C PRO A 84 -3.47 -1.31 -29.94
N VAL A 85 -3.04 -2.30 -29.15
CA VAL A 85 -3.48 -3.70 -29.26
C VAL A 85 -4.48 -4.08 -28.17
N ALA A 86 -4.31 -3.54 -26.96
CA ALA A 86 -5.12 -3.86 -25.79
C ALA A 86 -5.61 -2.61 -25.05
N PRO A 87 -6.36 -1.70 -25.71
CA PRO A 87 -6.69 -0.38 -25.15
C PRO A 87 -7.51 -0.47 -23.87
N TYR A 88 -8.44 -1.41 -23.78
CA TYR A 88 -9.24 -1.61 -22.56
C TYR A 88 -8.40 -2.11 -21.38
N PHE A 89 -7.41 -2.98 -21.63
CA PHE A 89 -6.51 -3.44 -20.58
C PHE A 89 -5.65 -2.29 -20.07
N VAL A 90 -4.97 -1.57 -20.97
CA VAL A 90 -4.10 -0.45 -20.60
C VAL A 90 -4.89 0.66 -19.92
N GLY A 91 -6.06 1.01 -20.47
CA GLY A 91 -6.96 2.00 -19.87
C GLY A 91 -7.41 1.60 -18.46
N THR A 92 -7.70 0.32 -18.22
CA THR A 92 -8.01 -0.16 -16.87
C THR A 92 -6.79 -0.10 -15.94
N VAL A 93 -5.59 -0.49 -16.40
CA VAL A 93 -4.37 -0.37 -15.59
C VAL A 93 -4.12 1.08 -15.17
N TRP A 94 -4.27 2.04 -16.08
CA TRP A 94 -4.13 3.47 -15.77
C TRP A 94 -5.22 3.96 -14.80
N ALA A 95 -6.47 3.55 -15.00
CA ALA A 95 -7.55 3.88 -14.08
C ALA A 95 -7.32 3.30 -12.68
N CYS A 96 -6.81 2.07 -12.58
CA CYS A 96 -6.44 1.43 -11.32
C CYS A 96 -5.27 2.15 -10.64
N ALA A 97 -4.23 2.55 -11.38
CA ALA A 97 -3.10 3.30 -10.83
C ALA A 97 -3.53 4.68 -10.28
N ALA A 98 -4.41 5.39 -11.00
CA ALA A 98 -4.99 6.64 -10.52
C ALA A 98 -5.87 6.43 -9.28
N ASN A 99 -6.67 5.36 -9.26
CA ASN A 99 -7.49 5.01 -8.11
C ASN A 99 -6.65 4.64 -6.89
N TYR A 100 -5.57 3.86 -7.08
CA TYR A 100 -4.60 3.50 -6.06
C TYR A 100 -4.08 4.75 -5.36
N PHE A 101 -3.50 5.70 -6.10
CA PHE A 101 -2.98 6.93 -5.49
C PHE A 101 -4.06 7.69 -4.72
N ARG A 102 -5.26 7.83 -5.32
CA ARG A 102 -6.37 8.56 -4.72
C ARG A 102 -6.80 7.96 -3.38
N VAL A 103 -7.03 6.64 -3.34
CA VAL A 103 -7.53 5.99 -2.12
C VAL A 103 -6.43 5.79 -1.09
N HIS A 104 -5.20 5.54 -1.53
CA HIS A 104 -4.04 5.44 -0.66
C HIS A 104 -3.80 6.77 0.06
N ARG A 105 -3.67 7.86 -0.69
CA ARG A 105 -3.56 9.21 -0.13
C ARG A 105 -4.71 9.54 0.82
N ARG A 106 -5.95 9.23 0.44
CA ARG A 106 -7.11 9.49 1.31
C ARG A 106 -7.02 8.68 2.61
N ALA A 107 -6.58 7.43 2.55
CA ALA A 107 -6.48 6.58 3.72
C ALA A 107 -5.56 7.17 4.81
N HIS A 108 -4.48 7.83 4.38
CA HIS A 108 -3.50 8.45 5.28
C HIS A 108 -3.84 9.89 5.69
N LEU A 109 -4.84 10.51 5.06
CA LEU A 109 -5.34 11.83 5.45
C LEU A 109 -6.66 11.75 6.24
N ASP A 110 -7.38 10.63 6.12
CA ASP A 110 -8.62 10.34 6.83
C ASP A 110 -8.58 8.90 7.37
N PRO A 111 -7.89 8.66 8.51
CA PRO A 111 -7.78 7.33 9.12
C PRO A 111 -9.11 6.67 9.45
N LYS A 112 -10.13 7.48 9.79
CA LYS A 112 -11.47 6.96 10.06
C LYS A 112 -12.08 6.38 8.79
N TRP A 113 -12.01 7.12 7.69
CA TRP A 113 -12.44 6.62 6.39
C TRP A 113 -11.65 5.37 5.98
N ALA A 114 -10.33 5.34 6.19
CA ALA A 114 -9.48 4.19 5.92
C ALA A 114 -9.95 2.95 6.68
N ARG A 115 -10.17 3.09 8.00
CA ARG A 115 -10.62 1.99 8.86
C ARG A 115 -11.97 1.42 8.44
N GLU A 116 -12.87 2.27 7.94
CA GLU A 116 -14.21 1.86 7.50
C GLU A 116 -14.24 1.26 6.08
N HIS A 117 -13.45 1.83 5.15
CA HIS A 117 -13.57 1.52 3.72
C HIS A 117 -12.41 0.69 3.17
N LEU A 118 -11.24 0.77 3.78
CA LEU A 118 -10.03 0.01 3.44
C LEU A 118 -9.45 -0.67 4.70
N PRO A 119 -10.23 -1.47 5.45
CA PRO A 119 -9.77 -2.05 6.71
C PRO A 119 -8.51 -2.92 6.54
N TRP A 120 -8.33 -3.55 5.39
CA TRP A 120 -7.11 -4.31 5.06
C TRP A 120 -5.86 -3.43 4.98
N HIS A 121 -5.97 -2.23 4.39
CA HIS A 121 -4.85 -1.28 4.32
C HIS A 121 -4.59 -0.66 5.69
N TYR A 122 -5.64 -0.37 6.45
CA TYR A 122 -5.49 0.04 7.85
C TYR A 122 -4.77 -1.04 8.68
N ASP A 123 -5.17 -2.30 8.53
CA ASP A 123 -4.54 -3.46 9.16
C ASP A 123 -3.07 -3.62 8.75
N HIS A 124 -2.73 -3.33 7.50
CA HIS A 124 -1.34 -3.36 7.01
C HIS A 124 -0.41 -2.45 7.82
N HIS A 125 -0.85 -1.22 8.09
CA HIS A 125 -0.05 -0.25 8.85
C HIS A 125 -0.13 -0.44 10.36
N MET A 126 -1.33 -0.71 10.88
CA MET A 126 -1.63 -0.64 12.31
C MET A 126 -1.64 -2.00 13.01
N GLY A 127 -1.72 -3.08 12.22
CA GLY A 127 -1.67 -4.45 12.69
C GLY A 127 -0.38 -4.80 13.44
N VAL A 128 -0.44 -5.86 14.26
CA VAL A 128 0.76 -6.42 14.90
C VAL A 128 1.75 -6.96 13.87
N ASP A 129 1.25 -7.61 12.81
CA ASP A 129 2.06 -8.06 11.68
C ASP A 129 1.91 -7.12 10.49
N GLN A 130 2.99 -6.41 10.15
CA GLN A 130 3.08 -5.54 8.99
C GLN A 130 3.57 -6.29 7.73
N ASN A 131 3.87 -7.60 7.82
CA ASN A 131 4.21 -8.46 6.68
C ASN A 131 2.98 -9.17 6.09
N ALA A 132 1.84 -8.49 6.08
CA ALA A 132 0.55 -9.00 5.66
C ALA A 132 -0.29 -7.86 5.09
N ASN A 133 -1.38 -8.17 4.38
CA ASN A 133 -2.30 -7.18 3.81
C ASN A 133 -1.64 -6.23 2.78
N TRP A 134 -1.08 -6.78 1.72
CA TRP A 134 -0.28 -6.04 0.74
C TRP A 134 -1.10 -5.21 -0.26
N CYS A 135 -2.35 -5.57 -0.51
CA CYS A 135 -3.16 -4.81 -1.44
C CYS A 135 -3.70 -3.54 -0.77
N VAL A 136 -3.81 -2.44 -1.53
CA VAL A 136 -4.30 -1.16 -1.00
C VAL A 136 -5.74 -0.93 -1.43
N THR A 137 -6.06 -1.12 -2.71
CA THR A 137 -7.38 -0.76 -3.25
C THR A 137 -8.46 -1.79 -2.92
N HIS A 138 -8.11 -3.07 -2.85
CA HIS A 138 -8.98 -4.18 -2.45
C HIS A 138 -8.15 -5.43 -2.12
N PRO A 139 -8.59 -6.31 -1.21
CA PRO A 139 -7.75 -7.39 -0.68
C PRO A 139 -7.80 -8.68 -1.53
N PHE A 140 -8.07 -8.57 -2.84
CA PHE A 140 -8.36 -9.77 -3.65
C PHE A 140 -7.16 -10.71 -3.71
N PHE A 141 -5.97 -10.20 -4.02
CA PHE A 141 -4.75 -11.01 -4.00
C PHE A 141 -4.26 -11.34 -2.60
N ASP A 142 -4.55 -10.52 -1.58
CA ASP A 142 -4.29 -10.94 -0.20
C ASP A 142 -5.10 -12.17 0.22
N ASN A 143 -6.37 -12.21 -0.16
CA ASN A 143 -7.23 -13.37 0.12
C ASN A 143 -6.78 -14.58 -0.70
N LEU A 144 -6.49 -14.38 -1.99
CA LEU A 144 -6.06 -15.47 -2.87
C LEU A 144 -4.72 -16.08 -2.45
N MET A 145 -3.77 -15.24 -2.02
CA MET A 145 -2.42 -15.66 -1.62
C MET A 145 -2.31 -15.99 -0.13
N GLY A 146 -3.41 -15.88 0.64
CA GLY A 146 -3.44 -16.19 2.07
C GLY A 146 -2.66 -15.20 2.95
N THR A 147 -2.49 -13.96 2.49
CA THR A 147 -1.76 -12.89 3.21
C THR A 147 -2.69 -11.88 3.91
N ARG A 148 -4.02 -12.06 3.85
CA ARG A 148 -4.98 -11.25 4.62
C ARG A 148 -4.93 -11.61 6.12
N ARG A 149 -4.79 -10.60 6.98
CA ARG A 149 -4.81 -10.68 8.45
C ARG A 149 -5.67 -9.56 9.04
N GLU A 150 -6.78 -9.90 9.67
CA GLU A 150 -7.73 -8.94 10.23
C GLU A 150 -7.32 -8.47 11.63
N TYR A 151 -7.22 -7.16 11.84
CA TYR A 151 -6.90 -6.58 13.16
C TYR A 151 -7.93 -5.54 13.62
N VAL A 152 -8.53 -4.78 12.71
CA VAL A 152 -9.64 -3.87 13.01
C VAL A 152 -10.75 -4.63 13.74
N GLY A 153 -11.02 -4.23 14.99
CA GLY A 153 -12.07 -4.84 15.82
C GLY A 153 -11.69 -6.14 16.53
N VAL A 154 -10.49 -6.67 16.28
CA VAL A 154 -9.97 -7.90 16.91
C VAL A 154 -8.77 -7.60 17.82
N GLN A 155 -7.88 -6.72 17.37
CA GLN A 155 -6.68 -6.34 18.12
C GLN A 155 -7.03 -5.34 19.25
N PRO A 156 -6.48 -5.50 20.47
CA PRO A 156 -6.60 -4.51 21.54
C PRO A 156 -6.01 -3.16 21.11
N ALA A 157 -6.52 -2.07 21.66
CA ALA A 157 -5.98 -0.73 21.40
C ALA A 157 -4.48 -0.70 21.73
N ALA A 158 -3.71 0.16 21.05
CA ALA A 158 -2.25 0.15 21.13
C ALA A 158 -1.68 0.24 22.57
N GLY A 159 -2.40 0.89 23.50
CA GLY A 159 -2.05 1.00 24.92
C GLY A 159 -2.50 -0.16 25.82
N GLU A 160 -3.28 -1.11 25.30
CA GLU A 160 -3.78 -2.29 26.02
C GLU A 160 -3.03 -3.57 25.63
N ARG A 161 -2.04 -3.48 24.74
CA ARG A 161 -1.19 -4.63 24.39
C ARG A 161 -0.42 -5.06 25.64
N PRO A 162 -0.60 -6.30 26.15
CA PRO A 162 0.23 -6.79 27.22
C PRO A 162 1.68 -6.77 26.74
N VAL A 163 2.56 -6.17 27.56
CA VAL A 163 4.00 -6.19 27.32
C VAL A 163 4.39 -7.66 27.19
N ALA A 164 4.77 -8.08 25.98
CA ALA A 164 5.27 -9.43 25.78
C ALA A 164 6.48 -9.58 26.71
N ALA A 165 6.36 -10.48 27.68
CA ALA A 165 7.46 -10.80 28.56
C ALA A 165 8.64 -11.25 27.69
N SER A 166 9.74 -10.49 27.75
CA SER A 166 10.99 -10.91 27.12
C SER A 166 11.29 -12.35 27.53
N PRO A 167 11.62 -13.25 26.60
CA PRO A 167 12.06 -14.57 26.99
C PRO A 167 13.34 -14.39 27.81
N ALA A 168 13.30 -14.84 29.06
CA ALA A 168 14.50 -15.00 29.86
C ALA A 168 15.38 -16.03 29.13
N HIS A 169 16.49 -15.55 28.56
CA HIS A 169 17.49 -16.46 28.03
C HIS A 169 18.23 -17.14 29.19
N PRO A 170 18.48 -18.46 29.12
CA PRO A 170 19.27 -19.20 30.10
C PRO A 170 20.76 -18.81 30.07
#